data_AF-A0A3R7E538-F1
#
_entry.id   AF-A0A3R7E538-F1
#
_cell.length_a   1.000
_cell.length_b   1.000
_cell.length_c   1.000
_cell.angle_alpha   90.00
_cell.angle_beta   90.00
_cell.angle_gamma   90.00
#
_symmetry.space_group_name_H-M   'P 1'
#
loop_
_entity.id
_entity.type
_entity.pdbx_description
1 polymer ?
#
loop_
_entity_poly.entity_id
_entity_poly.type
_entity_poly.pdbx_seq_one_letter_code
_entity_poly.pdbx_strand_id
1 'polypeptide(L)'
;MAIYLDDTQREALAHQAASWTWRTQWPTWLLIVTIYGGWIGVATHARTLGLPLTAVLLALLGAWYMSLQHELLHGHPTRSPRFNALLGFAPLAVWFPYGVYRDSHLQHHDDPHLTRPERDPESYFVSEPVWQRAGFAIRALLTLRNTFVGRLLVGPAFSIAATGANALGKIRRGDWRDVPTWLAHLAALAALTVWLQRICAIPAWVFIVGGGYGSLSLGSIRSFREHRTASAYEHRTVVNEAAWFWRLLFLNNNYHLVHHDLPHVPWFALRKVYETSRQQYVERSGGFLVKGYGEWMRLYALTPVAHPVHDRQSGLIHGNPPVSEVFSGKSRTEFMALVRRGERHDVDLPATAERQTATQAL
;
A
#
# COMPACT_ATOMS: atom_id res chain seq x y z
N MET A 1 10.80 12.12 -5.93
CA MET A 1 12.06 12.75 -5.47
C MET A 1 12.31 12.24 -4.07
N ALA A 2 13.56 11.94 -3.68
CA ALA A 2 13.80 11.45 -2.32
C ALA A 2 13.62 12.59 -1.30
N ILE A 3 12.83 12.34 -0.26
CA ILE A 3 12.60 13.22 0.87
C ILE A 3 13.33 12.63 2.07
N TYR A 4 14.35 13.35 2.54
CA TYR A 4 15.07 13.00 3.77
C TYR A 4 14.48 13.83 4.91
N LEU A 5 14.38 13.24 6.10
CA LEU A 5 13.91 13.95 7.29
C LEU A 5 14.90 15.01 7.75
N ASP A 6 16.20 14.68 7.70
CA ASP A 6 17.31 15.53 8.06
C ASP A 6 18.61 15.03 7.38
N ASP A 7 19.71 15.78 7.51
CA ASP A 7 21.01 15.39 6.95
C ASP A 7 21.62 14.17 7.65
N THR A 8 21.29 13.95 8.92
CA THR A 8 21.74 12.76 9.66
C THR A 8 21.22 11.47 9.02
N GLN A 9 19.93 11.45 8.65
CA GLN A 9 19.32 10.34 7.93
C GLN A 9 19.94 10.15 6.56
N ARG A 10 20.20 11.25 5.83
CA ARG A 10 20.85 11.21 4.52
C ARG A 10 22.24 10.58 4.58
N GLU A 11 23.08 11.00 5.53
CA GLU A 11 24.42 10.46 5.75
C GLU A 11 24.38 8.98 6.19
N ALA A 12 23.48 8.63 7.11
CA ALA A 12 23.31 7.26 7.56
C ALA A 12 22.90 6.33 6.41
N LEU A 13 22.02 6.79 5.52
CA LEU A 13 21.63 6.06 4.30
C LEU A 13 22.79 5.92 3.32
N ALA A 14 23.59 6.96 3.12
CA ALA A 14 24.78 6.89 2.27
C ALA A 14 25.78 5.83 2.79
N HIS A 15 26.01 5.79 4.11
CA HIS A 15 26.85 4.77 4.74
C HIS A 15 26.26 3.35 4.59
N GLN A 16 24.95 3.18 4.77
CA GLN A 16 24.28 1.90 4.55
C GLN A 16 24.33 1.45 3.08
N ALA A 17 24.20 2.38 2.14
CA ALA A 17 24.27 2.12 0.70
C ALA A 17 25.66 1.63 0.26
N ALA A 18 26.73 1.97 1.01
CA ALA A 18 28.07 1.46 0.79
C ALA A 18 28.28 0.01 1.27
N SER A 19 27.37 -0.51 2.10
CA SER A 19 27.48 -1.87 2.64
C SER A 19 27.42 -2.94 1.55
N TRP A 20 28.08 -4.08 1.80
CA TRP A 20 28.08 -5.21 0.87
C TRP A 20 26.65 -5.70 0.54
N THR A 21 25.78 -5.81 1.54
CA THR A 21 24.38 -6.23 1.37
C THR A 21 23.62 -5.31 0.42
N TRP A 22 23.75 -3.99 0.59
CA TRP A 22 23.07 -3.02 -0.27
C TRP A 22 23.63 -3.02 -1.69
N ARG A 23 24.96 -3.09 -1.83
CA ARG A 23 25.61 -3.05 -3.15
C ARG A 23 25.38 -4.30 -3.97
N THR A 24 25.33 -5.47 -3.33
CA THR A 24 25.12 -6.75 -4.02
C THR A 24 23.66 -7.09 -4.22
N GLN A 25 22.76 -6.50 -3.42
CA GLN A 25 21.33 -6.83 -3.44
C GLN A 25 21.07 -8.33 -3.26
N TRP A 26 21.98 -9.05 -2.57
CA TRP A 26 21.85 -10.50 -2.39
C TRP A 26 20.53 -10.93 -1.73
N PRO A 27 19.89 -10.17 -0.81
CA PRO A 27 18.60 -10.55 -0.27
C PRO A 27 17.51 -10.54 -1.35
N THR A 28 17.55 -9.56 -2.26
CA THR A 28 16.62 -9.45 -3.38
C THR A 28 16.89 -10.54 -4.43
N TRP A 29 18.14 -10.91 -4.67
CA TRP A 29 18.47 -12.07 -5.52
C TRP A 29 17.98 -13.39 -4.94
N LEU A 30 18.21 -13.63 -3.64
CA LEU A 30 17.70 -14.80 -2.94
C LEU A 30 16.17 -14.84 -2.97
N LEU A 31 15.53 -13.68 -2.80
CA LEU A 31 14.08 -13.52 -2.89
C LEU A 31 13.56 -13.91 -4.29
N ILE A 32 14.19 -13.43 -5.36
CA ILE A 32 13.84 -13.79 -6.75
C ILE A 32 13.90 -15.31 -6.91
N VAL A 33 15.02 -15.94 -6.53
CA VAL A 33 15.18 -17.40 -6.64
C VAL A 33 14.13 -18.14 -5.82
N THR A 34 13.83 -17.67 -4.61
CA THR A 34 12.85 -18.28 -3.71
C THR A 34 11.43 -18.20 -4.27
N ILE A 35 11.02 -17.05 -4.79
CA ILE A 35 9.68 -16.85 -5.36
C ILE A 35 9.52 -17.67 -6.63
N TYR A 36 10.46 -17.58 -7.58
CA TYR A 36 10.38 -18.33 -8.83
C TYR A 36 10.48 -19.84 -8.60
N GLY A 37 11.45 -20.28 -7.80
CA GLY A 37 11.63 -21.68 -7.46
C GLY A 37 10.44 -22.24 -6.67
N GLY A 38 9.93 -21.50 -5.69
CA GLY A 38 8.75 -21.88 -4.92
C GLY A 38 7.50 -21.98 -5.78
N TRP A 39 7.26 -21.01 -6.67
CA TRP A 39 6.09 -20.98 -7.53
C TRP A 39 6.11 -22.15 -8.53
N ILE A 40 7.24 -22.36 -9.21
CA ILE A 40 7.43 -23.50 -10.13
C ILE A 40 7.36 -24.83 -9.36
N GLY A 41 7.94 -24.90 -8.16
CA GLY A 41 7.89 -26.07 -7.29
C GLY A 41 6.45 -26.46 -6.93
N VAL A 42 5.64 -25.50 -6.47
CA VAL A 42 4.22 -25.70 -6.18
C VAL A 42 3.47 -26.13 -7.43
N ALA A 43 3.70 -25.48 -8.57
CA ALA A 43 3.03 -25.82 -9.82
C ALA A 43 3.33 -27.27 -10.25
N THR A 44 4.60 -27.67 -10.24
CA THR A 44 5.02 -29.02 -10.67
C THR A 44 4.60 -30.14 -9.71
N HIS A 45 4.37 -29.83 -8.43
CA HIS A 45 3.93 -30.78 -7.40
C HIS A 45 2.42 -30.72 -7.09
N ALA A 46 1.63 -30.03 -7.94
CA ALA A 46 0.21 -29.79 -7.70
C ALA A 46 -0.62 -31.07 -7.49
N ARG A 47 -0.24 -32.17 -8.16
CA ARG A 47 -0.91 -33.48 -8.01
C ARG A 47 -0.77 -34.04 -6.60
N THR A 48 0.40 -33.87 -5.98
CA THR A 48 0.68 -34.34 -4.61
C THR A 48 0.06 -33.41 -3.57
N LEU A 49 0.06 -32.10 -3.83
CA LEU A 49 -0.49 -31.10 -2.92
C LEU A 49 -2.03 -31.06 -2.94
N GLY A 50 -2.64 -31.44 -4.05
CA GLY A 50 -4.06 -31.24 -4.31
C GLY A 50 -4.36 -29.81 -4.76
N LEU A 51 -5.44 -29.64 -5.53
CA LEU A 51 -5.79 -28.34 -6.15
C LEU A 51 -6.06 -27.22 -5.14
N PRO A 52 -6.77 -27.43 -4.01
CA PRO A 52 -7.05 -26.36 -3.06
C PRO A 52 -5.78 -25.77 -2.43
N LEU A 53 -4.88 -26.64 -1.95
CA LEU A 53 -3.61 -26.20 -1.36
C LEU A 53 -2.71 -25.54 -2.42
N THR A 54 -2.67 -26.11 -3.62
CA THR A 54 -1.96 -25.52 -4.76
C THR A 54 -2.45 -24.09 -5.04
N ALA A 55 -3.76 -23.88 -5.10
CA ALA A 55 -4.34 -22.55 -5.34
C ALA A 55 -3.94 -21.54 -4.27
N VAL A 56 -4.00 -21.91 -2.98
CA VAL A 56 -3.61 -21.05 -1.86
C VAL A 56 -2.12 -20.70 -1.90
N LEU A 57 -1.26 -21.68 -2.16
CA LEU A 57 0.18 -21.46 -2.23
C LEU A 57 0.57 -20.61 -3.44
N LEU A 58 -0.04 -20.83 -4.61
CA LEU A 58 0.16 -19.99 -5.79
C LEU A 58 -0.35 -18.56 -5.54
N ALA A 59 -1.49 -18.40 -4.86
CA ALA A 59 -1.99 -17.07 -4.47
C ALA A 59 -1.01 -16.33 -3.56
N LEU A 60 -0.48 -17.02 -2.53
CA LEU A 60 0.50 -16.46 -1.60
C LEU A 60 1.80 -16.08 -2.30
N LEU A 61 2.35 -16.99 -3.12
CA LEU A 61 3.57 -16.74 -3.88
C LEU A 61 3.37 -15.65 -4.94
N GLY A 62 2.20 -15.57 -5.56
CA GLY A 62 1.87 -14.49 -6.49
C GLY A 62 1.70 -13.14 -5.80
N ALA A 63 1.18 -13.09 -4.57
CA ALA A 63 1.16 -11.85 -3.77
C ALA A 63 2.58 -11.42 -3.36
N TRP A 64 3.44 -12.39 -3.02
CA TRP A 64 4.85 -12.12 -2.76
C TRP A 64 5.58 -11.66 -4.02
N TYR A 65 5.27 -12.26 -5.17
CA TYR A 65 5.77 -11.87 -6.48
C TYR A 65 5.35 -10.45 -6.86
N MET A 66 4.12 -10.03 -6.58
CA MET A 66 3.70 -8.63 -6.78
C MET A 66 4.52 -7.66 -5.92
N SER A 67 4.83 -8.04 -4.68
CA SER A 67 5.70 -7.23 -3.82
C SER A 67 7.13 -7.18 -4.37
N LEU A 68 7.63 -8.27 -4.96
CA LEU A 68 8.88 -8.26 -5.72
C LEU A 68 8.77 -7.36 -6.97
N GLN A 69 7.68 -7.41 -7.74
CA GLN A 69 7.48 -6.54 -8.90
C GLN A 69 7.53 -5.05 -8.50
N HIS A 70 6.97 -4.71 -7.34
CA HIS A 70 7.09 -3.38 -6.73
C HIS A 70 8.56 -3.01 -6.42
N GLU A 71 9.33 -3.92 -5.83
CA GLU A 71 10.76 -3.70 -5.59
C GLU A 71 11.55 -3.54 -6.91
N LEU A 72 11.19 -4.31 -7.93
CA LEU A 72 11.83 -4.29 -9.25
C LEU A 72 11.63 -2.95 -9.97
N LEU A 73 10.41 -2.39 -9.90
CA LEU A 73 10.09 -1.10 -10.53
C LEU A 73 10.80 0.10 -9.87
N HIS A 74 11.24 -0.05 -8.61
CA HIS A 74 12.02 0.95 -7.88
C HIS A 74 13.53 0.83 -8.10
N GLY A 75 13.98 -0.03 -9.01
CA GLY A 75 15.38 -0.10 -9.42
C GLY A 75 16.23 -1.11 -8.65
N HIS A 76 15.61 -2.08 -7.98
CA HIS A 76 16.31 -3.20 -7.34
C HIS A 76 16.05 -4.50 -8.11
N PRO A 77 16.94 -5.50 -8.09
CA PRO A 77 18.29 -5.46 -7.53
C PRO A 77 19.29 -4.73 -8.44
N THR A 78 18.89 -4.25 -9.62
CA THR A 78 19.83 -3.65 -10.58
C THR A 78 19.43 -2.25 -11.02
N ARG A 79 20.44 -1.44 -11.36
CA ARG A 79 20.24 -0.11 -11.94
C ARG A 79 19.63 -0.12 -13.34
N SER A 80 19.48 -1.29 -13.98
CA SER A 80 18.96 -1.42 -15.34
C SER A 80 17.45 -1.67 -15.29
N PRO A 81 16.60 -0.69 -15.66
CA PRO A 81 15.14 -0.89 -15.63
C PRO A 81 14.70 -2.00 -16.59
N ARG A 82 15.44 -2.21 -17.69
CA ARG A 82 15.15 -3.29 -18.65
C ARG A 82 15.40 -4.66 -18.05
N PHE A 83 16.49 -4.84 -17.30
CA PHE A 83 16.80 -6.11 -16.68
C PHE A 83 15.83 -6.42 -15.53
N ASN A 84 15.50 -5.43 -14.71
CA ASN A 84 14.47 -5.60 -13.68
C ASN A 84 13.10 -5.90 -14.32
N ALA A 85 12.78 -5.29 -15.47
CA ALA A 85 11.56 -5.61 -16.19
C ALA A 85 11.51 -7.07 -16.69
N LEU A 86 12.64 -7.63 -17.13
CA LEU A 86 12.71 -9.05 -17.48
C LEU A 86 12.43 -9.96 -16.26
N LEU A 87 12.96 -9.59 -15.09
CA LEU A 87 12.71 -10.31 -13.83
C LEU A 87 11.25 -10.20 -13.36
N GLY A 88 10.55 -9.12 -13.73
CA GLY A 88 9.15 -8.87 -13.36
C GLY A 88 8.13 -9.22 -14.43
N PHE A 89 8.58 -9.68 -15.60
CA PHE A 89 7.71 -9.89 -16.78
C PHE A 89 6.78 -11.09 -16.64
N ALA A 90 7.19 -12.14 -15.92
CA ALA A 90 6.43 -13.38 -15.86
C ALA A 90 5.02 -13.16 -15.28
N PRO A 91 3.95 -13.70 -15.91
CA PRO A 91 2.58 -13.44 -15.50
C PRO A 91 2.13 -14.32 -14.32
N LEU A 92 2.98 -14.48 -13.30
CA LEU A 92 2.74 -15.38 -12.15
C LEU A 92 1.54 -14.95 -11.30
N ALA A 93 1.22 -13.65 -11.29
CA ALA A 93 0.06 -13.05 -10.64
C ALA A 93 -1.06 -12.66 -11.63
N VAL A 94 -1.00 -13.14 -12.88
CA VAL A 94 -2.04 -13.08 -13.93
C VAL A 94 -2.37 -11.70 -14.51
N TRP A 95 -2.78 -10.73 -13.69
CA TRP A 95 -3.69 -9.68 -14.17
C TRP A 95 -3.02 -8.46 -14.81
N PHE A 96 -1.85 -8.04 -14.32
CA PHE A 96 -1.27 -6.75 -14.71
C PHE A 96 0.10 -6.93 -15.39
N PRO A 97 0.27 -6.44 -16.63
CA PRO A 97 1.57 -6.39 -17.27
C PRO A 97 2.52 -5.50 -16.47
N TYR A 98 3.76 -5.98 -16.28
CA TYR A 98 4.76 -5.27 -15.45
C TYR A 98 4.96 -3.80 -15.86
N GLY A 99 5.07 -3.51 -17.16
CA GLY A 99 5.26 -2.14 -17.65
C GLY A 99 4.07 -1.22 -17.33
N VAL A 100 2.84 -1.74 -17.46
CA VAL A 100 1.61 -0.99 -17.14
C VAL A 100 1.53 -0.75 -15.63
N TYR A 101 1.84 -1.77 -14.83
CA TYR A 101 1.90 -1.66 -13.37
C TYR A 101 2.97 -0.64 -12.95
N ARG A 102 4.18 -0.71 -13.50
CA ARG A 102 5.27 0.25 -13.24
C ARG A 102 4.82 1.68 -13.50
N ASP A 103 4.29 1.96 -14.68
CA ASP A 103 3.96 3.33 -15.06
C ASP A 103 2.81 3.87 -14.20
N SER A 104 1.82 3.03 -13.89
CA SER A 104 0.74 3.37 -12.94
C SER A 104 1.27 3.65 -11.55
N HIS A 105 2.16 2.82 -11.04
CA HIS A 105 2.69 2.94 -9.68
C HIS A 105 3.64 4.15 -9.56
N LEU A 106 4.47 4.43 -10.56
CA LEU A 106 5.32 5.63 -10.56
C LEU A 106 4.49 6.92 -10.61
N GLN A 107 3.31 6.90 -11.25
CA GLN A 107 2.36 8.02 -11.18
C GLN A 107 1.75 8.16 -9.77
N HIS A 108 1.53 7.05 -9.07
CA HIS A 108 1.02 7.05 -7.70
C HIS A 108 2.00 7.68 -6.68
N HIS A 109 3.32 7.62 -6.94
CA HIS A 109 4.37 8.29 -6.15
C HIS A 109 4.37 9.83 -6.26
N ASP A 110 3.38 10.43 -6.93
CA ASP A 110 3.16 11.88 -6.93
C ASP A 110 2.38 12.32 -5.68
N ASP A 111 3.09 12.40 -4.55
CA ASP A 111 2.55 12.61 -3.20
C ASP A 111 1.50 13.73 -3.07
N PRO A 112 1.69 14.93 -3.65
CA PRO A 112 0.68 16.01 -3.60
C PRO A 112 -0.70 15.60 -4.12
N HIS A 113 -0.75 14.62 -5.04
CA HIS A 113 -1.96 14.13 -5.68
C HIS A 113 -2.48 12.81 -5.14
N LEU A 114 -1.83 12.21 -4.15
CA LEU A 114 -2.31 11.01 -3.47
C LEU A 114 -3.76 11.15 -3.02
N THR A 115 -4.52 10.05 -3.15
CA THR A 115 -5.96 9.91 -2.91
C THR A 115 -6.89 10.58 -3.91
N ARG A 116 -6.39 11.44 -4.81
CA ARG A 116 -7.24 12.14 -5.77
C ARG A 116 -7.61 11.20 -6.93
N PRO A 117 -8.90 10.84 -7.11
CA PRO A 117 -9.31 9.78 -8.05
C PRO A 117 -8.96 10.07 -9.52
N GLU A 118 -8.80 11.34 -9.89
CA GLU A 118 -8.49 11.74 -11.27
C GLU A 118 -6.97 11.75 -11.58
N ARG A 119 -6.11 11.62 -10.55
CA ARG A 119 -4.65 11.74 -10.68
C ARG A 119 -3.88 10.57 -10.08
N ASP A 120 -4.38 10.01 -8.99
CA ASP A 120 -3.82 8.85 -8.32
C ASP A 120 -4.52 7.58 -8.86
N PRO A 121 -3.82 6.77 -9.67
CA PRO A 121 -4.42 5.56 -10.27
C PRO A 121 -4.67 4.45 -9.25
N GLU A 122 -4.10 4.53 -8.05
CA GLU A 122 -4.31 3.57 -6.96
C GLU A 122 -5.32 4.10 -5.92
N SER A 123 -5.89 5.29 -6.14
CA SER A 123 -6.92 5.84 -5.27
C SER A 123 -8.14 4.92 -5.24
N TYR A 124 -8.58 4.61 -4.02
CA TYR A 124 -9.82 3.90 -3.80
C TYR A 124 -11.03 4.82 -3.61
N PHE A 125 -10.85 6.12 -3.77
CA PHE A 125 -11.93 7.10 -3.81
C PHE A 125 -12.49 7.23 -5.22
N VAL A 126 -13.67 7.84 -5.33
CA VAL A 126 -14.26 8.27 -6.61
C VAL A 126 -14.57 9.76 -6.52
N SER A 127 -14.62 10.43 -7.66
CA SER A 127 -15.03 11.84 -7.71
C SER A 127 -16.54 11.97 -7.48
N GLU A 128 -16.98 13.12 -6.97
CA GLU A 128 -18.40 13.42 -6.74
C GLU A 128 -19.26 13.21 -8.01
N PRO A 129 -18.84 13.62 -9.23
CA PRO A 129 -19.62 13.35 -10.44
C PRO A 129 -19.78 11.86 -10.75
N VAL A 130 -18.74 11.04 -10.49
CA VAL A 130 -18.82 9.58 -10.67
C VAL A 130 -19.82 8.97 -9.69
N TRP A 131 -19.79 9.41 -8.43
CA TRP A 131 -20.73 8.96 -7.41
C TRP A 131 -22.19 9.35 -7.74
N GLN A 132 -22.42 10.59 -8.18
CA GLN A 132 -23.75 11.06 -8.54
C GLN A 132 -24.35 10.27 -9.72
N ARG A 133 -23.53 9.90 -10.71
CA ARG A 133 -23.95 9.04 -11.83
C ARG A 133 -24.10 7.56 -11.47
N ALA A 134 -23.45 7.10 -10.39
CA ALA A 134 -23.52 5.70 -9.98
C ALA A 134 -24.91 5.34 -9.45
N GLY A 135 -25.50 4.27 -9.99
CA GLY A 135 -26.73 3.69 -9.44
C GLY A 135 -26.52 3.02 -8.07
N PHE A 136 -27.61 2.63 -7.42
CA PHE A 136 -27.58 2.05 -6.06
C PHE A 136 -26.61 0.88 -5.92
N ALA A 137 -26.62 -0.07 -6.86
CA ALA A 137 -25.76 -1.25 -6.83
C ALA A 137 -24.26 -0.89 -6.85
N ILE A 138 -23.86 0.05 -7.71
CA ILE A 138 -22.45 0.49 -7.79
C ILE A 138 -22.07 1.25 -6.53
N ARG A 139 -22.93 2.11 -6.01
CA ARG A 139 -22.69 2.80 -4.72
C ARG A 139 -22.51 1.80 -3.58
N ALA A 140 -23.34 0.75 -3.51
CA ALA A 140 -23.22 -0.31 -2.52
C ALA A 140 -21.90 -1.08 -2.66
N LEU A 141 -21.47 -1.43 -3.89
CA LEU A 141 -20.18 -2.09 -4.14
C LEU A 141 -18.99 -1.21 -3.78
N LEU A 142 -19.05 0.10 -4.06
CA LEU A 142 -18.01 1.06 -3.68
C LEU A 142 -17.90 1.19 -2.16
N THR A 143 -19.03 1.24 -1.45
CA THR A 143 -19.06 1.23 0.02
C THR A 143 -18.52 -0.09 0.59
N LEU A 144 -18.93 -1.22 0.01
CA LEU A 144 -18.46 -2.55 0.41
C LEU A 144 -16.94 -2.67 0.22
N ARG A 145 -16.40 -2.20 -0.91
CA ARG A 145 -14.95 -2.18 -1.20
C ARG A 145 -14.14 -1.39 -0.16
N ASN A 146 -14.76 -0.44 0.53
CA ASN A 146 -14.15 0.33 1.60
C ASN A 146 -14.20 -0.35 2.98
N THR A 147 -14.77 -1.55 3.08
CA THR A 147 -14.57 -2.47 4.22
C THR A 147 -13.35 -3.36 3.96
N PHE A 148 -12.74 -3.92 5.01
CA PHE A 148 -11.58 -4.81 4.88
C PHE A 148 -11.94 -6.10 4.15
N VAL A 149 -13.05 -6.76 4.52
CA VAL A 149 -13.51 -7.98 3.85
C VAL A 149 -13.96 -7.68 2.43
N GLY A 150 -14.71 -6.61 2.21
CA GLY A 150 -15.10 -6.21 0.86
C GLY A 150 -13.90 -5.82 -0.01
N ARG A 151 -12.85 -5.22 0.54
CA ARG A 151 -11.60 -4.96 -0.19
C ARG A 151 -10.98 -6.25 -0.71
N LEU A 152 -10.91 -7.29 0.12
CA LEU A 152 -10.38 -8.61 -0.27
C LEU A 152 -11.24 -9.26 -1.36
N LEU A 153 -12.57 -9.15 -1.24
CA LEU A 153 -13.52 -9.86 -2.10
C LEU A 153 -13.82 -9.17 -3.42
N VAL A 154 -14.02 -7.84 -3.43
CA VAL A 154 -14.40 -7.08 -4.63
C VAL A 154 -13.32 -6.13 -5.12
N GLY A 155 -12.35 -5.77 -4.27
CA GLY A 155 -11.24 -4.87 -4.63
C GLY A 155 -10.49 -5.31 -5.90
N PRO A 156 -10.06 -6.58 -6.01
CA PRO A 156 -9.37 -7.04 -7.22
C PRO A 156 -10.20 -6.90 -8.49
N ALA A 157 -11.50 -7.22 -8.45
CA ALA A 157 -12.39 -7.03 -9.59
C ALA A 157 -12.45 -5.55 -10.04
N PHE A 158 -12.49 -4.61 -9.09
CA PHE A 158 -12.40 -3.18 -9.40
C PHE A 158 -11.06 -2.81 -10.03
N SER A 159 -9.94 -3.29 -9.50
CA SER A 159 -8.60 -3.00 -10.06
C SER A 159 -8.43 -3.56 -11.47
N ILE A 160 -8.91 -4.78 -11.73
CA ILE A 160 -8.91 -5.42 -13.06
C ILE A 160 -9.76 -4.60 -14.03
N ALA A 161 -11.00 -4.27 -13.64
CA ALA A 161 -11.92 -3.51 -14.47
C ALA A 161 -11.41 -2.10 -14.77
N ALA A 162 -10.87 -1.39 -13.78
CA ALA A 162 -10.31 -0.05 -13.94
C ALA A 162 -9.10 -0.06 -14.88
N THR A 163 -8.19 -1.02 -14.71
CA THR A 163 -7.00 -1.16 -15.57
C THR A 163 -7.41 -1.48 -17.02
N GLY A 164 -8.35 -2.41 -17.21
CA GLY A 164 -8.88 -2.75 -18.53
C GLY A 164 -9.60 -1.58 -19.20
N ALA A 165 -10.42 -0.84 -18.46
CA ALA A 165 -11.10 0.36 -18.95
C ALA A 165 -10.11 1.46 -19.35
N ASN A 166 -9.05 1.66 -18.57
CA ASN A 166 -7.98 2.60 -18.90
C ASN A 166 -7.23 2.20 -20.17
N ALA A 167 -6.86 0.91 -20.30
CA ALA A 167 -6.19 0.39 -21.50
C ALA A 167 -7.03 0.59 -22.77
N LEU A 168 -8.33 0.24 -22.72
CA LEU A 168 -9.26 0.48 -23.83
C LEU A 168 -9.45 1.98 -24.11
N GLY A 169 -9.51 2.80 -23.07
CA GLY A 169 -9.61 4.26 -23.20
C GLY A 169 -8.42 4.87 -23.93
N LYS A 170 -7.18 4.43 -23.63
CA LYS A 170 -5.96 4.86 -24.34
C LYS A 170 -6.04 4.51 -25.82
N ILE A 171 -6.38 3.26 -26.14
CA ILE A 171 -6.54 2.79 -27.54
C ILE A 171 -7.57 3.63 -28.30
N ARG A 172 -8.75 3.87 -27.70
CA ARG A 172 -9.82 4.68 -28.33
C ARG A 172 -9.40 6.13 -28.61
N ARG A 173 -8.46 6.68 -27.83
CA ARG A 173 -7.89 8.02 -28.04
C ARG A 173 -6.69 8.03 -28.99
N GLY A 174 -6.36 6.90 -29.61
CA GLY A 174 -5.22 6.75 -30.53
C GLY A 174 -3.88 6.55 -29.85
N ASP A 175 -3.85 6.27 -28.54
CA ASP A 175 -2.62 5.96 -27.81
C ASP A 175 -2.39 4.44 -27.76
N TRP A 176 -1.50 3.95 -28.61
CA TRP A 176 -1.17 2.54 -28.79
C TRP A 176 0.09 2.11 -28.05
N ARG A 177 0.70 2.98 -27.22
CA ARG A 177 2.01 2.75 -26.60
C ARG A 177 2.07 1.50 -25.72
N ASP A 178 0.98 1.18 -25.02
CA ASP A 178 0.91 0.04 -24.11
C ASP A 178 0.58 -1.29 -24.80
N VAL A 179 0.13 -1.26 -26.06
CA VAL A 179 -0.40 -2.45 -26.76
C VAL A 179 0.63 -3.57 -26.90
N PRO A 180 1.90 -3.31 -27.29
CA PRO A 180 2.91 -4.36 -27.33
C PRO A 180 3.12 -5.04 -25.97
N THR A 181 3.10 -4.27 -24.88
CA THR A 181 3.23 -4.79 -23.51
C THR A 181 2.05 -5.70 -23.15
N TRP A 182 0.83 -5.30 -23.49
CA TRP A 182 -0.36 -6.13 -23.31
C TRP A 182 -0.31 -7.41 -24.12
N LEU A 183 0.05 -7.34 -25.41
CA LEU A 183 0.14 -8.52 -26.27
C LEU A 183 1.19 -9.51 -25.76
N ALA A 184 2.38 -9.02 -25.37
CA ALA A 184 3.43 -9.86 -24.81
C ALA A 184 2.98 -10.54 -23.50
N HIS A 185 2.32 -9.80 -22.61
CA HIS A 185 1.78 -10.34 -21.36
C HIS A 185 0.71 -11.40 -21.61
N LEU A 186 -0.26 -11.13 -22.49
CA LEU A 186 -1.34 -12.07 -22.81
C LEU A 186 -0.81 -13.33 -23.49
N ALA A 187 0.18 -13.21 -24.38
CA ALA A 187 0.84 -14.36 -24.99
C ALA A 187 1.60 -15.21 -23.95
N ALA A 188 2.37 -14.57 -23.06
CA ALA A 188 3.05 -15.27 -21.97
C ALA A 188 2.07 -15.93 -21.00
N LEU A 189 0.95 -15.25 -20.68
CA LEU A 189 -0.09 -15.78 -19.81
C LEU A 189 -0.78 -17.00 -20.44
N ALA A 190 -1.08 -16.93 -21.73
CA ALA A 190 -1.65 -18.06 -22.47
C ALA A 190 -0.69 -19.26 -22.47
N ALA A 191 0.60 -19.04 -22.77
CA ALA A 191 1.62 -20.08 -22.75
C ALA A 191 1.77 -20.71 -21.35
N LEU A 192 1.83 -19.88 -20.30
CA LEU A 192 1.92 -20.33 -18.91
C LEU A 192 0.68 -21.15 -18.51
N THR A 193 -0.51 -20.68 -18.87
CA THR A 193 -1.78 -21.36 -18.57
C THR A 193 -1.87 -22.71 -19.28
N VAL A 194 -1.43 -22.79 -20.53
CA VAL A 194 -1.35 -24.06 -21.28
C VAL A 194 -0.38 -25.03 -20.61
N TRP A 195 0.81 -24.56 -20.21
CA TRP A 195 1.78 -25.39 -19.50
C TRP A 195 1.22 -25.92 -18.17
N LEU A 196 0.61 -25.04 -17.36
CA LEU A 196 -0.02 -25.42 -16.10
C LEU A 196 -1.11 -26.48 -16.29
N GLN A 197 -1.96 -26.30 -17.31
CA GLN A 197 -3.06 -27.22 -17.56
C GLN A 197 -2.59 -28.57 -18.12
N ARG A 198 -1.62 -28.57 -19.05
CA ARG A 198 -1.18 -29.78 -19.75
C ARG A 198 -0.16 -30.59 -18.96
N ILE A 199 0.77 -29.92 -18.28
CA ILE A 199 1.91 -30.55 -17.61
C ILE A 199 1.63 -30.67 -16.10
N CYS A 200 1.25 -29.56 -15.45
CA CYS A 200 1.06 -29.51 -14.01
C CYS A 200 -0.32 -30.04 -13.54
N ALA A 201 -1.25 -30.32 -14.45
CA ALA A 201 -2.62 -30.68 -14.15
C ALA A 201 -3.37 -29.64 -13.27
N ILE A 202 -3.01 -28.36 -13.40
CA ILE A 202 -3.71 -27.24 -12.77
C ILE A 202 -4.70 -26.67 -13.79
N PRO A 203 -6.02 -26.80 -13.59
CA PRO A 203 -7.00 -26.22 -14.50
C PRO A 203 -6.82 -24.70 -14.62
N ALA A 204 -7.02 -24.15 -15.83
CA ALA A 204 -6.84 -22.72 -16.08
C ALA A 204 -7.61 -21.82 -15.09
N TRP A 205 -8.84 -22.19 -14.74
CA TRP A 205 -9.65 -21.41 -13.79
C TRP A 205 -9.07 -21.41 -12.37
N VAL A 206 -8.43 -22.51 -11.93
CA VAL A 206 -7.77 -22.58 -10.62
C VAL A 206 -6.59 -21.63 -10.58
N PHE A 207 -5.84 -21.53 -11.68
CA PHE A 207 -4.75 -20.58 -11.79
C PHE A 207 -5.25 -19.12 -11.87
N ILE A 208 -6.19 -18.81 -12.76
CA ILE A 208 -6.67 -17.44 -12.99
C ILE A 208 -7.41 -16.90 -11.77
N VAL A 209 -8.36 -17.68 -11.23
CA VAL A 209 -9.19 -17.27 -10.09
C VAL A 209 -8.46 -17.56 -8.78
N GLY A 210 -8.09 -18.82 -8.54
CA GLY A 210 -7.44 -19.20 -7.28
C GLY A 210 -6.09 -18.52 -7.08
N GLY A 211 -5.17 -18.68 -8.04
CA GLY A 211 -3.86 -18.04 -8.01
C GLY A 211 -3.94 -16.53 -8.23
N GLY A 212 -4.38 -16.10 -9.41
CA GLY A 212 -4.36 -14.70 -9.83
C GLY A 212 -5.24 -13.77 -8.99
N TYR A 213 -6.54 -14.07 -8.89
CA TYR A 213 -7.43 -13.24 -8.06
C TYR A 213 -7.04 -13.32 -6.58
N GLY A 214 -6.69 -14.52 -6.09
CA GLY A 214 -6.20 -14.71 -4.73
C GLY A 214 -4.95 -13.89 -4.40
N SER A 215 -4.00 -13.78 -5.33
CA SER A 215 -2.83 -12.91 -5.17
C SER A 215 -3.20 -11.45 -5.04
N LEU A 216 -4.12 -10.94 -5.88
CA LEU A 216 -4.62 -9.57 -5.76
C LEU A 216 -5.37 -9.35 -4.45
N SER A 217 -6.20 -10.32 -4.01
CA SER A 217 -6.89 -10.26 -2.72
C SER A 217 -5.88 -10.13 -1.58
N LEU A 218 -4.88 -11.01 -1.51
CA LEU A 218 -3.83 -10.95 -0.48
C LEU A 218 -3.02 -9.65 -0.57
N GLY A 219 -2.65 -9.20 -1.77
CA GLY A 219 -1.98 -7.92 -1.98
C GLY A 219 -2.82 -6.73 -1.51
N SER A 220 -4.15 -6.84 -1.58
CA SER A 220 -5.08 -5.80 -1.14
C SER A 220 -5.10 -5.62 0.39
N ILE A 221 -4.54 -6.55 1.17
CA ILE A 221 -4.31 -6.35 2.61
C ILE A 221 -3.30 -5.22 2.82
N ARG A 222 -2.21 -5.21 2.04
CA ARG A 222 -1.18 -4.16 2.10
C ARG A 222 -1.76 -2.79 1.76
N SER A 223 -2.50 -2.71 0.64
CA SER A 223 -3.05 -1.46 0.13
C SER A 223 -4.34 -1.02 0.80
N PHE A 224 -4.90 -1.82 1.73
CA PHE A 224 -6.07 -1.41 2.48
C PHE A 224 -5.72 -0.21 3.35
N ARG A 225 -6.29 0.96 3.05
CA ARG A 225 -6.07 2.20 3.82
C ARG A 225 -4.58 2.56 3.98
N GLU A 226 -3.76 2.29 2.96
CA GLU A 226 -2.37 2.76 2.94
C GLU A 226 -2.29 4.29 2.77
N HIS A 227 -3.36 4.87 2.21
CA HIS A 227 -3.60 6.31 2.21
C HIS A 227 -4.92 6.71 2.89
N ARG A 228 -4.97 7.96 3.37
CA ARG A 228 -6.18 8.65 3.86
C ARG A 228 -6.26 10.05 3.27
N THR A 229 -7.44 10.64 3.28
CA THR A 229 -7.60 12.07 2.99
C THR A 229 -7.02 12.89 4.15
N ALA A 230 -6.15 13.85 3.85
CA ALA A 230 -5.62 14.82 4.80
C ALA A 230 -5.20 16.10 4.05
N SER A 231 -5.19 17.24 4.75
CA SER A 231 -4.79 18.53 4.16
C SER A 231 -3.33 18.52 3.72
N ALA A 232 -2.43 18.26 4.67
CA ALA A 232 -1.02 17.97 4.43
C ALA A 232 -0.86 16.61 3.71
N TYR A 233 -0.06 16.56 2.66
CA TYR A 233 0.10 15.34 1.87
C TYR A 233 0.94 14.28 2.62
N GLU A 234 1.87 14.74 3.47
CA GLU A 234 2.68 13.90 4.35
C GLU A 234 1.80 13.09 5.32
N HIS A 235 0.64 13.66 5.70
CA HIS A 235 -0.32 13.01 6.60
C HIS A 235 -1.18 11.97 5.89
N ARG A 236 -1.08 11.84 4.57
CA ARG A 236 -1.93 10.93 3.79
C ARG A 236 -1.42 9.51 3.81
N THR A 237 -0.13 9.27 4.03
CA THR A 237 0.47 7.94 3.89
C THR A 237 0.73 7.28 5.25
N VAL A 238 0.38 6.00 5.36
CA VAL A 238 0.44 5.26 6.62
C VAL A 238 1.85 4.81 6.98
N VAL A 239 2.10 4.68 8.28
CA VAL A 239 3.12 3.80 8.84
C VAL A 239 2.42 2.62 9.52
N ASN A 240 2.66 1.39 9.07
CA ASN A 240 2.06 0.20 9.66
C ASN A 240 3.14 -0.69 10.30
N GLU A 241 3.10 -0.82 11.63
CA GLU A 241 3.99 -1.69 12.42
C GLU A 241 3.48 -3.14 12.40
N ALA A 242 3.62 -3.77 11.24
CA ALA A 242 3.12 -5.12 11.01
C ALA A 242 4.04 -6.23 11.58
N ALA A 243 3.44 -7.39 11.86
CA ALA A 243 4.18 -8.58 12.29
C ALA A 243 5.13 -9.09 11.19
N TRP A 244 6.12 -9.90 11.59
CA TRP A 244 7.21 -10.36 10.73
C TRP A 244 6.73 -11.04 9.43
N PHE A 245 5.65 -11.82 9.50
CA PHE A 245 5.09 -12.51 8.33
C PHE A 245 4.67 -11.51 7.25
N TRP A 246 3.90 -10.48 7.63
CA TRP A 246 3.43 -9.44 6.71
C TRP A 246 4.57 -8.59 6.17
N ARG A 247 5.56 -8.31 7.02
CA ARG A 247 6.77 -7.60 6.62
C ARG A 247 7.58 -8.39 5.58
N LEU A 248 7.60 -9.71 5.65
CA LEU A 248 8.24 -10.53 4.62
C LEU A 248 7.38 -10.59 3.35
N LEU A 249 6.08 -10.84 3.49
CA LEU A 249 5.16 -10.96 2.36
C LEU A 249 5.09 -9.67 1.52
N PHE A 250 5.11 -8.51 2.18
CA PHE A 250 5.04 -7.19 1.54
C PHE A 250 6.38 -6.48 1.47
N LEU A 251 7.48 -7.18 1.74
CA LEU A 251 8.85 -6.65 1.64
C LEU A 251 9.01 -5.30 2.36
N ASN A 252 8.60 -5.26 3.63
CA ASN A 252 8.59 -4.08 4.50
C ASN A 252 7.85 -2.84 3.93
N ASN A 253 7.11 -2.95 2.82
CA ASN A 253 6.35 -1.85 2.24
C ASN A 253 5.15 -1.43 3.11
N ASN A 254 4.90 -2.14 4.22
CA ASN A 254 4.03 -1.68 5.31
C ASN A 254 4.54 -0.38 5.98
N TYR A 255 5.83 -0.06 5.87
CA TYR A 255 6.36 1.27 6.23
C TYR A 255 6.18 2.24 5.06
N HIS A 256 4.94 2.38 4.60
CA HIS A 256 4.63 2.95 3.29
C HIS A 256 5.04 4.43 3.17
N LEU A 257 4.90 5.22 4.25
CA LEU A 257 5.40 6.60 4.26
C LEU A 257 6.91 6.67 4.04
N VAL A 258 7.69 5.79 4.70
CA VAL A 258 9.14 5.71 4.52
C VAL A 258 9.48 5.35 3.07
N HIS A 259 8.68 4.48 2.46
CA HIS A 259 8.84 4.11 1.06
C HIS A 259 8.53 5.27 0.10
N HIS A 260 7.46 6.04 0.33
CA HIS A 260 7.15 7.24 -0.46
C HIS A 260 8.23 8.31 -0.35
N ASP A 261 8.72 8.57 0.87
CA ASP A 261 9.81 9.51 1.09
C ASP A 261 11.11 9.00 0.45
N LEU A 262 11.40 7.70 0.53
CA LEU A 262 12.68 7.11 0.10
C LEU A 262 12.49 5.88 -0.81
N PRO A 263 11.95 6.04 -2.03
CA PRO A 263 11.56 4.90 -2.89
C PRO A 263 12.74 4.06 -3.37
N HIS A 264 13.94 4.63 -3.37
CA HIS A 264 15.18 3.98 -3.76
C HIS A 264 15.80 3.10 -2.65
N VAL A 265 15.26 3.13 -1.42
CA VAL A 265 15.75 2.29 -0.32
C VAL A 265 15.24 0.86 -0.54
N PRO A 266 16.11 -0.16 -0.58
CA PRO A 266 15.71 -1.52 -0.80
C PRO A 266 14.91 -2.04 0.38
N TRP A 267 13.99 -2.96 0.09
CA TRP A 267 13.02 -3.47 1.04
C TRP A 267 13.61 -3.96 2.38
N PHE A 268 14.80 -4.57 2.35
CA PHE A 268 15.43 -5.12 3.55
C PHE A 268 15.99 -4.04 4.49
N ALA A 269 16.13 -2.80 4.03
CA ALA A 269 16.63 -1.67 4.82
C ALA A 269 15.50 -0.79 5.40
N LEU A 270 14.31 -0.78 4.78
CA LEU A 270 13.18 0.10 5.14
C LEU A 270 12.87 0.11 6.65
N ARG A 271 12.80 -1.06 7.28
CA ARG A 271 12.54 -1.14 8.72
C ARG A 271 13.59 -0.40 9.54
N LYS A 272 14.87 -0.60 9.23
CA LYS A 272 15.95 0.01 10.01
C LYS A 272 15.87 1.54 9.92
N VAL A 273 15.59 2.06 8.72
CA VAL A 273 15.37 3.49 8.50
C VAL A 273 14.21 4.00 9.34
N TYR A 274 13.09 3.28 9.33
CA TYR A 274 11.95 3.60 10.18
C TYR A 274 12.31 3.60 11.67
N GLU A 275 12.96 2.54 12.16
CA GLU A 275 13.24 2.39 13.59
C GLU A 275 14.20 3.47 14.12
N THR A 276 15.19 3.87 13.32
CA THR A 276 16.13 4.95 13.69
C THR A 276 15.43 6.31 13.78
N SER A 277 14.46 6.60 12.92
CA SER A 277 13.75 7.89 12.87
C SER A 277 12.25 7.75 13.20
N ARG A 278 11.89 6.79 14.06
CA ARG A 278 10.49 6.39 14.29
C ARG A 278 9.60 7.56 14.67
N GLN A 279 10.06 8.35 15.66
CA GLN A 279 9.29 9.48 16.18
C GLN A 279 9.03 10.53 15.08
N GLN A 280 10.07 10.91 14.33
CA GLN A 280 9.96 11.88 13.24
C GLN A 280 9.00 11.40 12.15
N TYR A 281 9.01 10.12 11.77
CA TYR A 281 8.05 9.57 10.80
C TYR A 281 6.61 9.55 11.34
N VAL A 282 6.41 9.27 12.63
CA VAL A 282 5.06 9.34 13.24
C VAL A 282 4.54 10.77 13.24
N GLU A 283 5.37 11.74 13.59
CA GLU A 283 5.04 13.17 13.54
C GLU A 283 4.72 13.61 12.11
N ARG A 284 5.60 13.29 11.14
CA ARG A 284 5.40 13.57 9.71
C ARG A 284 4.14 12.94 9.14
N SER A 285 3.74 11.77 9.61
CA SER A 285 2.49 11.11 9.18
C SER A 285 1.22 11.77 9.75
N GLY A 286 1.36 12.77 10.62
CA GLY A 286 0.24 13.33 11.39
C GLY A 286 -0.43 12.26 12.27
N GLY A 287 0.38 11.37 12.87
CA GLY A 287 -0.09 10.26 13.69
C GLY A 287 -0.82 9.15 12.91
N PHE A 288 -0.60 9.00 11.59
CA PHE A 288 -1.17 7.90 10.81
C PHE A 288 -0.39 6.59 11.02
N LEU A 289 -0.40 6.12 12.26
CA LEU A 289 0.27 4.91 12.71
C LEU A 289 -0.75 3.81 12.98
N VAL A 290 -0.43 2.58 12.55
CA VAL A 290 -1.28 1.39 12.77
C VAL A 290 -0.42 0.24 13.30
N LYS A 291 -0.95 -0.54 14.26
CA LYS A 291 -0.26 -1.68 14.89
C LYS A 291 -0.60 -2.99 14.19
N GLY A 292 -0.29 -3.06 12.90
CA GLY A 292 -0.49 -4.25 12.08
C GLY A 292 -1.87 -4.34 11.44
N TYR A 293 -1.96 -5.17 10.40
CA TYR A 293 -3.18 -5.38 9.62
C TYR A 293 -4.35 -5.98 10.44
N GLY A 294 -4.07 -6.65 11.56
CA GLY A 294 -5.09 -7.16 12.47
C GLY A 294 -5.91 -6.06 13.15
N GLU A 295 -5.32 -4.88 13.36
CA GLU A 295 -6.05 -3.72 13.87
C GLU A 295 -7.11 -3.25 12.87
N TRP A 296 -6.75 -3.16 11.59
CA TRP A 296 -7.70 -2.83 10.53
C TRP A 296 -8.76 -3.88 10.34
N MET A 297 -8.40 -5.17 10.40
CA MET A 297 -9.39 -6.24 10.35
C MET A 297 -10.41 -6.08 11.49
N ARG A 298 -9.96 -5.83 12.72
CA ARG A 298 -10.86 -5.65 13.87
C ARG A 298 -11.77 -4.42 13.74
N LEU A 299 -11.24 -3.29 13.28
CA LEU A 299 -11.99 -2.03 13.18
C LEU A 299 -12.88 -1.96 11.94
N TYR A 300 -12.45 -2.56 10.83
CA TYR A 300 -13.00 -2.33 9.50
C TYR A 300 -13.41 -3.60 8.77
N ALA A 301 -13.49 -4.76 9.42
CA ALA A 301 -13.94 -6.02 8.80
C ALA A 301 -15.15 -5.80 7.89
N LEU A 302 -16.21 -5.20 8.46
CA LEU A 302 -17.48 -4.91 7.78
C LEU A 302 -17.88 -3.42 7.86
N THR A 303 -17.10 -2.61 8.57
CA THR A 303 -17.33 -1.16 8.68
C THR A 303 -16.50 -0.42 7.62
N PRO A 304 -17.10 0.45 6.79
CA PRO A 304 -16.35 1.21 5.79
C PRO A 304 -15.34 2.15 6.45
N VAL A 305 -14.10 2.11 5.99
CA VAL A 305 -13.00 2.93 6.51
C VAL A 305 -13.15 4.42 6.19
N ALA A 306 -13.78 4.72 5.05
CA ALA A 306 -14.05 6.06 4.56
C ALA A 306 -15.24 6.04 3.60
N HIS A 307 -15.91 7.18 3.44
CA HIS A 307 -16.90 7.37 2.41
C HIS A 307 -16.24 7.22 1.03
N PRO A 308 -16.89 6.61 0.02
CA PRO A 308 -16.27 6.41 -1.29
C PRO A 308 -15.89 7.69 -2.03
N VAL A 309 -16.58 8.79 -1.77
CA VAL A 309 -16.29 10.09 -2.40
C VAL A 309 -15.13 10.79 -1.71
N HIS A 310 -14.16 11.23 -2.52
CA HIS A 310 -13.02 12.05 -2.07
C HIS A 310 -13.52 13.35 -1.42
N ASP A 311 -12.90 13.79 -0.32
CA ASP A 311 -13.25 14.98 0.49
C ASP A 311 -14.59 14.97 1.29
N ARG A 312 -15.44 13.96 1.17
CA ARG A 312 -16.54 13.78 2.15
C ARG A 312 -16.02 13.07 3.38
N GLN A 313 -15.91 13.80 4.50
CA GLN A 313 -15.66 13.16 5.79
C GLN A 313 -16.79 12.16 6.07
N SER A 314 -16.44 10.91 6.36
CA SER A 314 -17.39 9.98 6.96
C SER A 314 -17.85 10.57 8.28
N GLY A 315 -19.11 10.97 8.42
CA GLY A 315 -19.72 11.32 9.71
C GLY A 315 -19.83 10.14 10.69
N LEU A 316 -18.99 9.10 10.53
CA LEU A 316 -19.13 7.80 11.19
C LEU A 316 -17.90 7.37 12.01
N ILE A 317 -16.79 8.11 12.06
CA ILE A 317 -15.63 7.70 12.89
C ILE A 317 -14.92 8.90 13.54
N HIS A 318 -15.00 8.97 14.87
CA HIS A 318 -14.12 9.78 15.72
C HIS A 318 -12.65 9.47 15.41
N GLY A 319 -11.84 10.53 15.26
CA GLY A 319 -10.42 10.43 14.95
C GLY A 319 -9.67 9.48 15.90
N ASN A 320 -8.56 8.92 15.41
CA ASN A 320 -7.58 8.28 16.28
C ASN A 320 -7.30 9.22 17.46
N PRO A 321 -7.40 8.76 18.73
CA PRO A 321 -7.03 9.60 19.84
C PRO A 321 -5.54 9.97 19.69
N PRO A 322 -5.16 11.22 19.98
CA PRO A 322 -3.76 11.63 19.97
C PRO A 322 -2.95 10.77 20.95
N VAL A 323 -1.72 10.46 20.55
CA VAL A 323 -0.78 9.58 21.27
C VAL A 323 -0.43 10.09 22.69
N SER A 324 -0.84 11.31 23.04
CA SER A 324 -0.63 11.93 24.35
C SER A 324 -1.37 11.27 25.52
N GLU A 325 -2.40 10.43 25.29
CA GLU A 325 -3.14 9.78 26.39
C GLU A 325 -2.63 8.38 26.78
N VAL A 326 -1.63 7.82 26.08
CA VAL A 326 -1.11 6.46 26.38
C VAL A 326 0.12 6.49 27.30
N PHE A 327 0.66 7.67 27.60
CA PHE A 327 1.76 7.86 28.56
C PHE A 327 1.29 8.61 29.81
N SER A 328 0.37 8.00 30.57
CA SER A 328 0.27 8.25 32.01
C SER A 328 0.46 6.93 32.73
N GLY A 329 1.56 6.84 33.48
CA GLY A 329 2.01 5.64 34.15
C GLY A 329 0.99 5.13 35.15
N LYS A 330 0.90 3.80 35.25
CA LYS A 330 0.29 3.10 36.36
C LYS A 330 1.01 3.47 37.67
N SER A 331 0.55 4.49 38.38
CA SER A 331 0.75 4.59 39.83
C SER A 331 -0.52 4.06 40.51
N ARG A 332 -0.42 2.83 41.03
CA ARG A 332 -1.38 2.26 41.97
C ARG A 332 -1.43 3.11 43.25
N THR A 333 -2.52 3.82 43.50
CA THR A 333 -3.06 3.99 44.86
C THR A 333 -4.53 4.39 44.77
N GLU A 334 -5.45 3.46 45.06
CA GLU A 334 -6.82 3.78 45.46
C GLU A 334 -6.86 3.72 46.99
N PHE A 335 -7.31 4.79 47.67
CA PHE A 335 -8.56 4.75 48.44
C PHE A 335 -8.84 6.09 49.16
N MET A 336 -10.13 6.47 49.15
CA MET A 336 -10.83 7.40 50.04
C MET A 336 -10.43 8.89 50.06
N ALA A 337 -11.33 9.74 49.58
CA ALA A 337 -12.19 10.53 50.47
C ALA A 337 -13.31 11.25 49.70
N LEU A 338 -14.46 11.26 50.36
CA LEU A 338 -15.74 11.82 50.01
C LEU A 338 -15.71 13.37 50.13
N VAL A 339 -16.62 14.06 49.42
CA VAL A 339 -17.29 15.33 49.80
C VAL A 339 -17.04 16.61 48.95
N ARG A 340 -18.19 17.16 48.51
CA ARG A 340 -18.59 18.55 48.21
C ARG A 340 -18.36 19.19 46.83
N ARG A 341 -19.47 19.12 46.07
CA ARG A 341 -20.16 20.21 45.36
C ARG A 341 -19.91 21.61 45.98
N GLY A 342 -19.51 22.56 45.14
CA GLY A 342 -19.46 23.99 45.44
C GLY A 342 -19.29 24.80 44.17
N GLU A 343 -20.36 25.43 43.71
CA GLU A 343 -20.40 26.43 42.63
C GLU A 343 -19.67 27.71 43.07
N ARG A 344 -18.99 28.41 42.14
CA ARG A 344 -19.37 29.77 41.66
C ARG A 344 -18.24 30.52 40.95
N HIS A 345 -18.66 31.08 39.81
CA HIS A 345 -18.39 32.40 39.23
C HIS A 345 -17.06 32.78 38.56
N ASP A 346 -17.24 33.05 37.26
CA ASP A 346 -16.66 34.08 36.42
C ASP A 346 -16.24 35.36 37.15
N VAL A 347 -15.09 35.90 36.74
CA VAL A 347 -14.89 37.34 36.58
C VAL A 347 -14.11 37.58 35.28
N ASP A 348 -14.71 38.40 34.44
CA ASP A 348 -14.26 38.87 33.14
C ASP A 348 -13.36 40.13 33.25
N LEU A 349 -12.36 40.20 32.34
CA LEU A 349 -11.83 41.39 31.63
C LEU A 349 -10.96 42.43 32.38
N PRO A 350 -10.18 43.31 31.68
CA PRO A 350 -10.04 43.51 30.22
C PRO A 350 -8.59 43.61 29.66
N ALA A 351 -8.53 43.65 28.33
CA ALA A 351 -7.40 43.90 27.45
C ALA A 351 -6.97 45.37 27.34
N THR A 352 -5.72 45.60 26.90
CA THR A 352 -5.15 46.67 26.02
C THR A 352 -3.61 46.63 26.23
N ALA A 353 -2.70 46.87 25.29
CA ALA A 353 -2.73 47.72 24.11
C ALA A 353 -1.73 47.23 23.04
N GLU A 354 -2.02 47.64 21.80
CA GLU A 354 -1.18 47.60 20.62
C GLU A 354 0.16 48.34 20.80
N ARG A 355 1.21 47.87 20.11
CA ARG A 355 2.20 48.77 19.52
C ARG A 355 2.73 48.25 18.19
N GLN A 356 2.55 49.08 17.18
CA GLN A 356 3.04 48.95 15.82
C GLN A 356 4.54 49.28 15.69
N THR A 357 5.07 48.76 14.58
CA THR A 357 6.12 49.27 13.68
C THR A 357 7.60 49.26 14.06
N ALA A 358 8.34 48.60 13.15
CA ALA A 358 9.57 49.00 12.45
C ALA A 358 10.67 47.91 12.58
N THR A 359 11.59 47.63 11.66
CA THR A 359 11.90 47.93 10.26
C THR A 359 13.23 47.18 9.99
N GLN A 360 13.45 46.69 8.76
CA GLN A 360 14.75 46.43 8.10
C GLN A 360 15.66 45.23 8.49
N ALA A 361 15.89 44.43 7.44
CA ALA A 361 17.20 44.09 6.85
C ALA A 361 18.15 43.13 7.60
N LEU A 362 18.15 41.87 7.17
CA LEU A 362 19.24 41.23 6.39
C LEU A 362 18.74 39.93 5.74
#